data_AF-A0A7D4C349-F1
#
_entry.id   AF-A0A7D4C349-F1
#
_cell.length_a   1.000
_cell.length_b   1.000
_cell.length_c   1.000
_cell.angle_alpha   90.00
_cell.angle_beta   90.00
_cell.angle_gamma   90.00
#
_symmetry.space_group_name_H-M   'P 1'
#
loop_
_entity.id
_entity.type
_entity.pdbx_description
1 polymer ?
#
loop_
_entity_poly.entity_id
_entity_poly.type
_entity_poly.pdbx_seq_one_letter_code
_entity_poly.pdbx_strand_id
1 'polypeptide(L)'
;MYKHVYFLTRLLVVWGLVLGLATSAAAQAVPNPGEKIESLVTFGPQAPTTSGDDDFTQTFFFLVPAAERRPIYIRVFDPDCGGQLDAKVGQFNTRTEFSLYGGPGTHSAKGATDPRPASPAGPPSGRLIKQQVFGDEPAYDGKYFNFGPLNPLEGELVEQFQGYVYKVVVRGLSGNDGNLYRFFLSSSPNLNVPIPGGNAFTYEYCFRIPAAPTGRAVTVHLYPFANEHVVSIKQSNFDIDNSAKLTIFSVAKNGHSAPVSGDGQWTSSVLPINPKEYGLSLDFRLVSKATTFNDVVFYVTDQYDTALPFFAVPLGGPPRYKYDIDMKVHR
;
A
#
# COMPACT_ATOMS: atom_id res chain seq x y z
N MET A 1 -72.68 -0.93 -20.48
CA MET A 1 -72.14 0.42 -20.70
C MET A 1 -70.83 0.54 -19.94
N TYR A 2 -69.71 0.74 -20.67
CA TYR A 2 -68.36 1.18 -20.25
C TYR A 2 -67.76 0.54 -18.96
N LYS A 3 -66.89 -0.48 -19.00
CA LYS A 3 -65.44 -0.50 -19.40
C LYS A 3 -64.67 0.78 -19.04
N HIS A 4 -63.88 0.78 -17.95
CA HIS A 4 -62.64 1.55 -17.70
C HIS A 4 -61.72 0.66 -16.81
N VAL A 5 -60.94 -0.26 -17.40
CA VAL A 5 -59.51 -0.11 -17.76
C VAL A 5 -58.58 -0.12 -16.53
N TYR A 6 -58.08 -1.32 -16.23
CA TYR A 6 -56.84 -1.58 -15.52
C TYR A 6 -55.66 -1.08 -16.35
N PHE A 7 -54.89 -0.11 -15.86
CA PHE A 7 -53.50 0.14 -16.29
C PHE A 7 -52.82 0.98 -15.21
N LEU A 8 -52.34 0.33 -14.13
CA LEU A 8 -51.25 0.89 -13.34
C LEU A 8 -50.00 0.07 -13.65
N THR A 9 -49.19 0.69 -14.50
CA THR A 9 -47.91 0.24 -15.03
C THR A 9 -46.93 -0.11 -13.92
N ARG A 10 -46.37 -1.32 -14.02
CA ARG A 10 -45.09 -1.71 -13.44
C ARG A 10 -44.01 -0.74 -13.90
N LEU A 11 -43.46 0.07 -12.99
CA LEU A 11 -42.15 0.71 -13.15
C LEU A 11 -41.67 1.24 -11.78
N LEU A 12 -41.18 0.34 -10.94
CA LEU A 12 -40.36 0.67 -9.77
C LEU A 12 -39.10 -0.19 -9.86
N VAL A 13 -38.25 0.15 -10.83
CA VAL A 13 -36.90 -0.37 -10.95
C VAL A 13 -35.99 0.84 -11.16
N VAL A 14 -35.01 0.93 -10.26
CA VAL A 14 -33.81 1.78 -10.25
C VAL A 14 -33.96 3.23 -9.78
N TRP A 15 -32.97 3.60 -8.96
CA TRP A 15 -32.42 4.92 -8.64
C TRP A 15 -32.69 5.42 -7.22
N GLY A 16 -31.65 5.34 -6.38
CA GLY A 16 -31.57 6.14 -5.16
C GLY A 16 -31.03 5.44 -3.92
N LEU A 17 -30.09 4.51 -4.03
CA LEU A 17 -29.32 4.02 -2.86
C LEU A 17 -27.84 3.84 -3.22
N VAL A 18 -27.27 4.89 -3.81
CA VAL A 18 -25.84 5.20 -3.68
C VAL A 18 -25.76 6.42 -2.77
N LEU A 19 -26.14 6.24 -1.50
CA LEU A 19 -25.59 7.07 -0.44
C LEU A 19 -24.19 6.51 -0.20
N GLY A 20 -23.25 7.04 -0.99
CA GLY A 20 -21.83 6.91 -0.70
C GLY A 20 -21.63 7.34 0.73
N LEU A 21 -21.29 6.38 1.59
CA LEU A 21 -20.66 6.68 2.84
C LEU A 21 -19.41 7.48 2.48
N ALA A 22 -19.44 8.76 2.81
CA ALA A 22 -18.26 9.61 2.85
C ALA A 22 -17.31 9.00 3.89
N THR A 23 -16.57 7.97 3.48
CA THR A 23 -15.45 7.46 4.24
C THR A 23 -14.34 8.49 4.13
N SER A 24 -14.40 9.43 5.08
CA SER A 24 -13.30 10.13 5.76
C SER A 24 -12.06 10.50 4.95
N ALA A 25 -11.67 11.77 5.06
CA ALA A 25 -10.55 12.47 4.43
C ALA A 25 -9.13 11.85 4.57
N ALA A 26 -8.99 10.64 5.12
CA ALA A 26 -7.75 9.91 5.32
C ALA A 26 -7.49 8.78 4.29
N ALA A 27 -8.40 8.57 3.35
CA ALA A 27 -8.40 7.44 2.40
C ALA A 27 -7.22 7.43 1.38
N GLN A 28 -6.33 8.42 1.36
CA GLN A 28 -5.21 8.49 0.40
C GLN A 28 -3.87 8.80 1.04
N ALA A 29 -3.80 8.72 2.37
CA ALA A 29 -2.53 8.66 3.06
C ALA A 29 -1.88 7.29 2.84
N VAL A 30 -0.58 7.28 2.66
CA VAL A 30 0.25 6.08 2.59
C VAL A 30 1.36 6.19 3.63
N PRO A 31 1.41 5.31 4.63
CA PRO A 31 0.42 4.28 4.91
C PRO A 31 -0.94 4.88 5.29
N ASN A 32 -2.01 4.12 5.07
CA ASN A 32 -3.33 4.49 5.53
C ASN A 32 -3.41 4.35 7.05
N PRO A 33 -4.07 5.27 7.79
CA PRO A 33 -4.21 5.15 9.24
C PRO A 33 -4.85 3.84 9.71
N GLY A 34 -5.68 3.20 8.88
CA GLY A 34 -6.26 1.88 9.14
C GLY A 34 -5.26 0.72 9.08
N GLU A 35 -4.11 0.90 8.44
CA GLU A 35 -2.99 -0.06 8.43
C GLU A 35 -2.19 -0.02 9.73
N LYS A 36 -2.23 1.11 10.45
CA LYS A 36 -1.47 1.34 11.71
C LYS A 36 0.03 1.14 11.58
N ILE A 37 0.55 1.20 10.36
CA ILE A 37 1.98 1.31 10.08
C ILE A 37 2.46 2.67 10.57
N GLU A 38 3.63 2.74 11.20
CA GLU A 38 4.19 3.99 11.67
C GLU A 38 4.55 4.87 10.47
N SER A 39 5.49 4.42 9.64
CA SER A 39 5.99 5.09 8.45
C SER A 39 6.45 4.08 7.42
N LEU A 40 6.60 4.53 6.17
CA LEU A 40 7.47 3.85 5.22
C LEU A 40 8.92 4.12 5.60
N VAL A 41 9.83 3.27 5.14
CA VAL A 41 11.27 3.50 5.34
C VAL A 41 12.04 3.14 4.09
N THR A 42 13.13 3.86 3.84
CA THR A 42 14.15 3.50 2.84
C THR A 42 15.51 3.87 3.40
N PHE A 43 16.40 2.89 3.50
CA PHE A 43 17.76 3.07 4.00
C PHE A 43 18.74 3.42 2.88
N GLY A 44 19.83 4.07 3.26
CA GLY A 44 20.98 4.20 2.38
C GLY A 44 21.70 2.84 2.19
N PRO A 45 22.34 2.60 1.03
CA PRO A 45 22.92 1.30 0.67
C PRO A 45 24.16 0.89 1.49
N GLN A 46 24.61 1.74 2.42
CA GLN A 46 25.69 1.42 3.36
C GLN A 46 25.15 0.95 4.72
N ALA A 47 23.83 0.98 4.92
CA ALA A 47 23.18 0.35 6.07
C ALA A 47 23.32 -1.17 5.99
N PRO A 48 23.46 -1.88 7.12
CA PRO A 48 23.34 -3.32 7.11
C PRO A 48 21.90 -3.70 6.75
N THR A 49 21.71 -4.72 5.91
CA THR A 49 20.37 -5.17 5.50
C THR A 49 19.54 -5.68 6.68
N THR A 50 20.18 -6.07 7.80
CA THR A 50 19.53 -6.35 9.10
C THR A 50 18.91 -5.11 9.76
N SER A 51 18.82 -3.98 9.05
CA SER A 51 18.07 -2.80 9.47
C SER A 51 16.64 -2.82 8.92
N GLY A 52 16.22 -3.90 8.26
CA GLY A 52 14.86 -4.07 7.76
C GLY A 52 14.63 -3.75 6.29
N ASP A 53 15.66 -3.37 5.54
CA ASP A 53 15.59 -2.98 4.13
C ASP A 53 16.64 -3.76 3.34
N ASP A 54 16.19 -4.67 2.47
CA ASP A 54 17.06 -5.62 1.80
C ASP A 54 17.58 -5.14 0.44
N ASP A 55 16.93 -4.14 -0.16
CA ASP A 55 17.26 -3.66 -1.50
C ASP A 55 17.40 -2.13 -1.63
N PHE A 56 17.15 -1.39 -0.55
CA PHE A 56 17.29 0.07 -0.45
C PHE A 56 16.40 0.83 -1.44
N THR A 57 15.34 0.19 -1.93
CA THR A 57 14.44 0.70 -2.95
C THR A 57 12.99 0.42 -2.56
N GLN A 58 12.10 1.36 -2.81
CA GLN A 58 10.67 1.13 -2.59
C GLN A 58 9.86 1.79 -3.69
N THR A 59 8.82 1.09 -4.17
CA THR A 59 7.99 1.57 -5.29
C THR A 59 6.53 1.69 -4.88
N PHE A 60 5.95 2.87 -5.04
CA PHE A 60 4.51 3.09 -4.86
C PHE A 60 3.84 3.55 -6.14
N PHE A 61 2.60 3.14 -6.30
CA PHE A 61 1.72 3.52 -7.39
C PHE A 61 0.57 4.38 -6.87
N PHE A 62 0.14 5.33 -7.71
CA PHE A 62 -0.97 6.24 -7.40
C PHE A 62 -1.99 6.17 -8.53
N LEU A 63 -3.20 5.72 -8.19
CA LEU A 63 -4.33 5.60 -9.09
C LEU A 63 -5.18 6.88 -9.04
N VAL A 64 -5.31 7.52 -10.19
CA VAL A 64 -6.20 8.66 -10.41
C VAL A 64 -7.36 8.22 -11.31
N PRO A 65 -8.64 8.43 -10.94
CA PRO A 65 -9.76 8.00 -11.77
C PRO A 65 -9.74 8.59 -13.17
N ALA A 66 -10.14 7.81 -14.17
CA ALA A 66 -10.15 8.25 -15.57
C ALA A 66 -11.06 9.45 -15.85
N ALA A 67 -11.93 9.85 -14.92
CA ALA A 67 -12.78 11.03 -15.01
C ALA A 67 -12.16 12.31 -14.39
N GLU A 68 -11.10 12.19 -13.58
CA GLU A 68 -10.47 13.37 -12.97
C GLU A 68 -9.67 14.15 -14.03
N ARG A 69 -9.85 15.47 -14.04
CA ARG A 69 -9.23 16.37 -15.02
C ARG A 69 -8.54 17.56 -14.36
N ARG A 70 -8.79 17.79 -13.07
CA ARG A 70 -8.15 18.86 -12.31
C ARG A 70 -6.72 18.45 -11.96
N PRO A 71 -5.84 19.42 -11.71
CA PRO A 71 -4.48 19.13 -11.25
C PRO A 71 -4.48 18.31 -9.96
N ILE A 72 -3.53 17.39 -9.88
CA ILE A 72 -3.31 16.52 -8.71
C ILE A 72 -1.88 16.70 -8.20
N TYR A 73 -1.64 16.28 -6.96
CA TYR A 73 -0.37 16.39 -6.27
C TYR A 73 -0.06 15.07 -5.59
N ILE A 74 1.13 14.52 -5.83
CA ILE A 74 1.68 13.44 -5.00
C ILE A 74 2.60 14.11 -3.99
N ARG A 75 2.21 14.03 -2.71
CA ARG A 75 2.88 14.74 -1.62
C ARG A 75 3.71 13.76 -0.82
N VAL A 76 4.93 14.16 -0.44
CA VAL A 76 5.83 13.39 0.41
C VAL A 76 5.97 14.16 1.72
N PHE A 77 5.54 13.55 2.82
CA PHE A 77 5.81 14.05 4.16
C PHE A 77 7.18 13.56 4.60
N ASP A 78 7.99 14.49 5.09
CA ASP A 78 9.30 14.23 5.65
C ASP A 78 10.28 13.52 4.69
N PRO A 79 10.55 14.12 3.51
CA PRO A 79 11.56 13.57 2.61
C PRO A 79 12.99 13.88 3.07
N ASP A 80 13.16 14.67 4.14
CA ASP A 80 14.44 14.94 4.79
C ASP A 80 15.12 13.63 5.21
N CYS A 81 16.44 13.53 5.12
CA CYS A 81 17.20 12.35 5.59
C CYS A 81 17.90 12.62 6.94
N GLY A 82 17.25 13.40 7.79
CA GLY A 82 17.74 13.91 9.06
C GLY A 82 16.61 14.10 10.09
N GLY A 83 16.86 14.98 11.07
CA GLY A 83 15.82 15.35 12.03
C GLY A 83 15.46 14.27 13.07
N GLN A 84 14.23 14.36 13.60
CA GLN A 84 13.77 13.54 14.73
C GLN A 84 13.02 12.27 14.32
N LEU A 85 12.57 12.22 13.07
CA LEU A 85 11.72 11.14 12.57
C LEU A 85 12.56 9.99 11.99
N ASP A 86 13.75 10.29 11.48
CA ASP A 86 14.60 9.34 10.78
C ASP A 86 15.42 8.41 11.69
N ALA A 87 15.80 7.27 11.11
CA ALA A 87 16.59 6.23 11.76
C ALA A 87 18.08 6.56 11.67
N LYS A 88 18.60 7.25 12.69
CA LYS A 88 20.00 7.67 12.74
C LYS A 88 20.97 6.54 13.10
N VAL A 89 22.04 6.38 12.32
CA VAL A 89 23.17 5.48 12.60
C VAL A 89 24.48 6.29 12.66
N GLY A 90 24.80 6.80 13.84
CA GLY A 90 25.98 7.64 14.05
C GLY A 90 25.72 9.10 13.69
N GLN A 91 26.07 9.53 12.47
CA GLN A 91 25.80 10.86 11.93
C GLN A 91 24.98 10.74 10.65
N PHE A 92 24.02 11.64 10.45
CA PHE A 92 23.21 11.64 9.25
C PHE A 92 24.10 11.85 8.01
N ASN A 93 24.03 10.89 7.10
CA ASN A 93 24.79 10.89 5.85
C ASN A 93 23.99 10.26 4.68
N THR A 94 22.78 9.75 4.94
CA THR A 94 21.91 9.20 3.90
C THR A 94 21.45 10.28 2.93
N ARG A 95 21.40 9.89 1.64
CA ARG A 95 20.71 10.67 0.62
C ARG A 95 19.70 9.78 -0.06
N THR A 96 18.45 10.23 -0.13
CA THR A 96 17.34 9.48 -0.71
C THR A 96 16.78 10.22 -1.92
N GLU A 97 16.59 9.47 -3.01
CA GLU A 97 15.98 9.96 -4.25
C GLU A 97 14.51 9.56 -4.31
N PHE A 98 13.66 10.51 -4.69
CA PHE A 98 12.27 10.28 -5.06
C PHE A 98 12.09 10.59 -6.53
N SER A 99 11.72 9.59 -7.33
CA SER A 99 11.58 9.67 -8.78
C SER A 99 10.14 9.34 -9.20
N LEU A 100 9.44 10.30 -9.79
CA LEU A 100 8.06 10.20 -10.27
C LEU A 100 8.02 9.86 -11.77
N TYR A 101 7.26 8.84 -12.12
CA TYR A 101 7.06 8.34 -13.48
C TYR A 101 5.57 8.32 -13.86
N GLY A 102 5.31 8.47 -15.15
CA GLY A 102 4.00 8.30 -15.79
C GLY A 102 4.11 7.92 -17.26
N GLY A 103 3.01 7.92 -17.99
CA GLY A 103 2.92 7.52 -19.39
C GLY A 103 2.99 6.00 -19.60
N PRO A 104 2.91 5.53 -20.86
CA PRO A 104 2.84 4.11 -21.18
C PRO A 104 4.00 3.30 -20.58
N GLY A 105 3.69 2.12 -20.02
CA GLY A 105 4.64 1.21 -19.42
C GLY A 105 5.04 1.53 -17.97
N THR A 106 4.50 2.57 -17.35
CA THR A 106 4.75 2.89 -15.93
C THR A 106 4.36 1.75 -14.99
N HIS A 107 3.23 1.10 -15.26
CA HIS A 107 2.64 -0.04 -14.56
C HIS A 107 2.57 -1.29 -15.44
N SER A 108 2.28 -1.16 -16.74
CA SER A 108 2.05 -2.32 -17.62
C SER A 108 3.33 -2.99 -18.17
N ALA A 109 4.49 -2.32 -18.10
CA ALA A 109 5.72 -2.89 -18.62
C ALA A 109 6.16 -4.12 -17.82
N LYS A 110 6.82 -5.06 -18.49
CA LYS A 110 7.38 -6.24 -17.82
C LYS A 110 8.34 -5.81 -16.69
N GLY A 111 8.11 -6.35 -15.49
CA GLY A 111 8.90 -6.05 -14.30
C GLY A 111 8.53 -4.73 -13.61
N ALA A 112 7.56 -3.96 -14.12
CA ALA A 112 7.11 -2.73 -13.46
C ALA A 112 6.50 -3.00 -12.08
N THR A 113 5.87 -4.16 -11.90
CA THR A 113 5.21 -4.61 -10.67
C THR A 113 5.99 -5.73 -9.96
N ASP A 114 7.28 -5.89 -10.28
CA ASP A 114 8.14 -6.84 -9.57
C ASP A 114 8.27 -6.37 -8.11
N PRO A 115 7.89 -7.20 -7.11
CA PRO A 115 8.00 -6.81 -5.72
C PRO A 115 9.46 -6.73 -5.28
N ARG A 116 10.34 -7.54 -5.89
CA ARG A 116 11.77 -7.56 -5.58
C ARG A 116 12.54 -7.18 -6.84
N PRO A 117 12.56 -5.89 -7.22
CA PRO A 117 13.30 -5.47 -8.39
C PRO A 117 14.76 -5.83 -8.18
N ALA A 118 15.22 -6.96 -8.75
CA ALA A 118 16.60 -7.41 -8.64
C ALA A 118 17.50 -6.21 -8.92
N SER A 119 18.36 -5.84 -7.95
CA SER A 119 19.15 -4.59 -7.92
C SER A 119 19.26 -3.98 -9.32
N PRO A 120 18.49 -2.92 -9.63
CA PRO A 120 17.97 -2.74 -10.98
C PRO A 120 19.11 -2.69 -12.01
N ALA A 121 19.13 -3.66 -12.91
CA ALA A 121 20.06 -3.68 -14.05
C ALA A 121 19.77 -2.56 -15.07
N GLY A 122 18.69 -1.79 -14.88
CA GLY A 122 18.26 -0.70 -15.74
C GLY A 122 17.30 0.28 -15.06
N PRO A 123 16.99 1.41 -15.72
CA PRO A 123 16.10 2.43 -15.17
C PRO A 123 14.68 1.89 -14.95
N PRO A 124 13.93 2.40 -13.95
CA PRO A 124 12.52 2.05 -13.78
C PRO A 124 11.70 2.32 -15.04
N SER A 125 10.70 1.48 -15.32
CA SER A 125 9.84 1.65 -16.50
C SER A 125 8.97 2.91 -16.43
N GLY A 126 8.49 3.36 -17.60
CA GLY A 126 7.70 4.58 -17.74
C GLY A 126 8.54 5.82 -18.04
N ARG A 127 7.89 6.94 -18.29
CA ARG A 127 8.55 8.23 -18.55
C ARG A 127 8.79 8.95 -17.23
N LEU A 128 10.05 9.29 -16.95
CA LEU A 128 10.39 10.16 -15.83
C LEU A 128 9.72 11.54 -16.00
N ILE A 129 8.96 11.95 -15.00
CA ILE A 129 8.29 13.26 -14.95
C ILE A 129 9.13 14.22 -14.12
N LYS A 130 9.53 13.81 -12.91
CA LYS A 130 10.30 14.63 -11.98
C LYS A 130 11.08 13.75 -11.02
N GLN A 131 12.22 14.24 -10.57
CA GLN A 131 13.09 13.58 -9.61
C GLN A 131 13.62 14.61 -8.63
N GLN A 132 13.75 14.24 -7.36
CA GLN A 132 14.34 15.07 -6.32
C GLN A 132 15.16 14.20 -5.36
N VAL A 133 16.35 14.66 -5.03
CA VAL A 133 17.20 14.03 -4.01
C VAL A 133 17.19 14.90 -2.77
N PHE A 134 17.11 14.26 -1.61
CA PHE A 134 17.18 14.88 -0.29
C PHE A 134 18.34 14.28 0.51
N GLY A 135 18.91 15.07 1.42
CA GLY A 135 19.83 14.64 2.47
C GLY A 135 19.37 15.21 3.81
N ASP A 136 20.28 15.44 4.76
CA ASP A 136 20.01 16.19 6.00
C ASP A 136 19.79 17.69 5.67
N GLU A 137 18.53 18.03 5.42
CA GLU A 137 18.00 19.32 4.99
C GLU A 137 16.81 19.74 5.90
N PRO A 138 17.06 20.39 7.05
CA PRO A 138 16.03 20.78 8.04
C PRO A 138 14.87 21.65 7.50
N ALA A 139 15.00 22.17 6.29
CA ALA A 139 13.91 22.83 5.59
C ALA A 139 12.73 21.87 5.32
N TYR A 140 12.98 20.57 5.19
CA TYR A 140 12.00 19.53 4.85
C TYR A 140 11.61 18.61 6.03
N ASP A 141 12.34 18.67 7.16
CA ASP A 141 12.04 17.93 8.40
C ASP A 141 10.59 18.18 8.86
N GLY A 142 9.79 17.11 8.91
CA GLY A 142 8.39 17.11 9.30
C GLY A 142 7.49 17.96 8.39
N LYS A 143 7.88 18.20 7.14
CA LYS A 143 7.12 19.01 6.18
C LYS A 143 6.80 18.25 4.90
N TYR A 144 5.85 18.79 4.15
CA TYR A 144 5.47 18.25 2.85
C TYR A 144 6.28 18.85 1.71
N PHE A 145 6.85 17.98 0.87
CA PHE A 145 7.25 18.27 -0.49
C PHE A 145 6.16 17.80 -1.47
N ASN A 146 5.99 18.51 -2.59
CA ASN A 146 4.98 18.17 -3.60
C ASN A 146 5.61 17.87 -4.95
N PHE A 147 5.24 16.72 -5.51
CA PHE A 147 5.26 16.52 -6.94
C PHE A 147 3.94 17.04 -7.53
N GLY A 148 4.00 18.20 -8.17
CA GLY A 148 2.89 18.77 -8.91
C GLY A 148 2.97 20.30 -9.07
N PRO A 149 1.95 20.93 -9.66
CA PRO A 149 0.71 20.30 -10.17
C PRO A 149 0.99 19.30 -11.29
N LEU A 150 0.33 18.15 -11.25
CA LEU A 150 0.39 17.10 -12.27
C LEU A 150 -0.91 17.09 -13.07
N ASN A 151 -0.85 16.92 -14.39
CA ASN A 151 -2.04 16.69 -15.20
C ASN A 151 -2.38 15.19 -15.14
N PRO A 152 -3.55 14.76 -14.62
CA PRO A 152 -3.93 13.34 -14.47
C PRO A 152 -3.65 12.46 -15.68
N LEU A 153 -3.75 13.00 -16.89
CA LEU A 153 -3.54 12.27 -18.16
C LEU A 153 -2.06 11.94 -18.43
N GLU A 154 -1.13 12.44 -17.61
CA GLU A 154 0.29 12.09 -17.70
C GLU A 154 0.62 10.74 -17.09
N GLY A 155 -0.29 10.15 -16.31
CA GLY A 155 -0.16 8.76 -15.84
C GLY A 155 -0.39 7.76 -16.98
N GLU A 156 -0.16 6.48 -16.70
CA GLU A 156 -0.54 5.40 -17.61
C GLU A 156 -2.03 5.08 -17.47
N LEU A 157 -2.79 5.09 -18.57
CA LEU A 157 -4.15 4.54 -18.53
C LEU A 157 -4.09 3.02 -18.37
N VAL A 158 -4.52 2.51 -17.21
CA VAL A 158 -4.60 1.08 -16.93
C VAL A 158 -6.07 0.67 -16.94
N GLU A 159 -6.47 -0.09 -17.97
CA GLU A 159 -7.88 -0.48 -18.20
C GLU A 159 -8.47 -1.23 -17.02
N GLN A 160 -7.71 -2.15 -16.42
CA GLN A 160 -8.13 -2.92 -15.24
C GLN A 160 -8.51 -2.03 -14.06
N PHE A 161 -7.87 -0.87 -13.91
CA PHE A 161 -8.15 0.08 -12.83
C PHE A 161 -9.08 1.21 -13.25
N GLN A 162 -9.46 1.29 -14.54
CA GLN A 162 -10.27 2.37 -15.10
C GLN A 162 -9.71 3.77 -14.72
N GLY A 163 -8.39 3.92 -14.74
CA GLY A 163 -7.72 5.12 -14.26
C GLY A 163 -6.28 5.26 -14.72
N TYR A 164 -5.72 6.43 -14.44
CA TYR A 164 -4.35 6.78 -14.73
C TYR A 164 -3.46 6.45 -13.55
N VAL A 165 -2.38 5.72 -13.79
CA VAL A 165 -1.41 5.27 -12.79
C VAL A 165 -0.12 6.05 -12.91
N TYR A 166 0.30 6.65 -11.81
CA TYR A 166 1.66 7.16 -11.61
C TYR A 166 2.45 6.16 -10.77
N LYS A 167 3.78 6.24 -10.87
CA LYS A 167 4.71 5.47 -10.05
C LYS A 167 5.73 6.40 -9.41
N VAL A 168 5.96 6.25 -8.11
CA VAL A 168 7.08 6.85 -7.40
C VAL A 168 8.04 5.73 -7.02
N VAL A 169 9.30 5.88 -7.40
CA VAL A 169 10.40 5.02 -6.94
C VAL A 169 11.23 5.83 -5.96
N VAL A 170 11.40 5.30 -4.76
CA VAL A 170 12.27 5.84 -3.71
C VAL A 170 13.52 4.99 -3.64
N ARG A 171 14.70 5.60 -3.58
CA ARG A 171 15.98 4.88 -3.55
C ARG A 171 16.99 5.54 -2.63
N GLY A 172 17.60 4.77 -1.74
CA GLY A 172 18.80 5.18 -1.03
C GLY A 172 19.99 5.28 -1.99
N LEU A 173 20.62 6.44 -2.09
CA LEU A 173 21.78 6.69 -2.97
C LEU A 173 23.12 6.53 -2.25
N SER A 174 23.17 6.90 -0.98
CA SER A 174 24.37 6.85 -0.14
C SER A 174 23.97 6.80 1.34
N GLY A 175 24.93 6.57 2.22
CA GLY A 175 24.75 6.61 3.66
C GLY A 175 24.15 5.35 4.26
N ASN A 176 23.95 5.36 5.57
CA ASN A 176 23.54 4.21 6.38
C ASN A 176 22.36 4.48 7.33
N ASP A 177 21.78 5.68 7.28
CA ASP A 177 20.56 6.03 8.00
C ASP A 177 19.31 5.62 7.19
N GLY A 178 18.17 5.51 7.88
CA GLY A 178 16.85 5.26 7.27
C GLY A 178 16.03 6.52 7.19
N ASN A 179 15.56 6.88 5.99
CA ASN A 179 14.59 7.96 5.80
C ASN A 179 13.16 7.45 5.97
N LEU A 180 12.40 8.06 6.89
CA LEU A 180 11.07 7.68 7.30
C LEU A 180 10.01 8.66 6.80
N TYR A 181 9.38 8.32 5.68
CA TYR A 181 8.44 9.21 5.00
C TYR A 181 7.02 8.63 4.94
N ARG A 182 6.09 9.47 4.48
CA ARG A 182 4.71 9.09 4.15
C ARG A 182 4.28 9.79 2.85
N PHE A 183 3.36 9.20 2.10
CA PHE A 183 2.76 9.85 0.94
C PHE A 183 1.32 10.31 1.18
N PHE A 184 0.87 11.24 0.34
CA PHE A 184 -0.54 11.57 0.19
C PHE A 184 -0.85 11.93 -1.27
N LEU A 185 -1.88 11.31 -1.85
CA LEU A 185 -2.45 11.76 -3.13
C LEU A 185 -3.49 12.85 -2.88
N SER A 186 -3.26 14.06 -3.40
CA SER A 186 -4.08 15.22 -3.10
C SER A 186 -4.60 15.93 -4.35
N SER A 187 -5.78 16.53 -4.21
CA SER A 187 -6.31 17.55 -5.12
C SER A 187 -5.87 18.98 -4.75
N SER A 188 -5.11 19.14 -3.68
CA SER A 188 -4.62 20.44 -3.18
C SER A 188 -3.09 20.44 -3.04
N PRO A 189 -2.41 21.56 -3.37
CA PRO A 189 -0.97 21.69 -3.13
C PRO A 189 -0.65 21.81 -1.64
N ASN A 190 -1.55 22.36 -0.83
CA ASN A 190 -1.22 22.75 0.54
C ASN A 190 -1.88 21.83 1.58
N LEU A 191 -3.01 21.23 1.22
CA LEU A 191 -3.82 20.41 2.12
C LEU A 191 -3.88 18.96 1.64
N ASN A 192 -4.04 18.03 2.58
CA ASN A 192 -4.27 16.62 2.29
C ASN A 192 -5.75 16.43 1.97
N VAL A 193 -6.13 16.67 0.71
CA VAL A 193 -7.51 16.57 0.24
C VAL A 193 -7.61 15.41 -0.74
N PRO A 194 -8.23 14.28 -0.34
CA PRO A 194 -8.26 13.10 -1.19
C PRO A 194 -9.07 13.35 -2.47
N ILE A 195 -8.71 12.64 -3.53
CA ILE A 195 -9.40 12.62 -4.82
C ILE A 195 -10.47 11.52 -4.79
N PRO A 196 -11.77 11.82 -4.91
CA PRO A 196 -12.80 10.79 -4.92
C PRO A 196 -12.51 9.69 -5.95
N GLY A 197 -12.45 8.43 -5.52
CA GLY A 197 -12.13 7.27 -6.36
C GLY A 197 -10.64 7.01 -6.61
N GLY A 198 -9.75 7.92 -6.20
CA GLY A 198 -8.32 7.68 -6.26
C GLY A 198 -7.84 6.73 -5.16
N ASN A 199 -6.67 6.13 -5.34
CA ASN A 199 -6.05 5.24 -4.37
C ASN A 199 -4.53 5.27 -4.53
N ALA A 200 -3.82 4.66 -3.59
CA ALA A 200 -2.41 4.34 -3.72
C ALA A 200 -2.20 2.86 -3.40
N PHE A 201 -1.20 2.26 -4.02
CA PHE A 201 -0.90 0.85 -3.83
C PHE A 201 0.56 0.54 -4.07
N THR A 202 1.02 -0.59 -3.54
CA THR A 202 2.35 -1.13 -3.78
C THR A 202 2.27 -2.64 -4.01
N TYR A 203 3.32 -3.24 -4.56
CA TYR A 203 3.51 -4.68 -4.64
C TYR A 203 4.46 -5.21 -3.56
N GLU A 204 5.18 -4.31 -2.89
CA GLU A 204 6.05 -4.60 -1.74
C GLU A 204 6.02 -3.42 -0.76
N TYR A 205 5.95 -3.72 0.53
CA TYR A 205 6.11 -2.73 1.58
C TYR A 205 7.47 -2.89 2.27
N CYS A 206 8.21 -1.79 2.40
CA CYS A 206 9.29 -1.62 3.38
C CYS A 206 8.85 -0.55 4.40
N PHE A 207 8.62 -0.97 5.65
CA PHE A 207 7.93 -0.14 6.65
C PHE A 207 8.32 -0.43 8.09
N ARG A 208 8.01 0.54 8.98
CA ARG A 208 8.23 0.44 10.42
C ARG A 208 7.02 -0.11 11.17
N ILE A 209 7.21 -1.22 11.87
CA ILE A 209 6.30 -1.70 12.93
C ILE A 209 6.55 -0.82 14.18
N PRO A 210 5.52 -0.16 14.74
CA PRO A 210 5.69 0.70 15.90
C PRO A 210 6.16 -0.07 17.14
N ALA A 211 6.93 0.60 18.00
CA ALA A 211 7.25 0.09 19.32
C ALA A 211 6.01 0.00 20.22
N ALA A 212 6.01 -0.97 21.15
CA ALA A 212 5.00 -1.16 22.19
C ALA A 212 5.57 -0.89 23.60
N PRO A 213 5.98 0.36 23.93
CA PRO A 213 6.71 0.66 25.17
C PRO A 213 5.90 0.41 26.45
N THR A 214 4.57 0.39 26.35
CA THR A 214 3.67 0.09 27.48
C THR A 214 3.43 -1.41 27.71
N GLY A 215 4.00 -2.27 26.86
CA GLY A 215 3.73 -3.71 26.82
C GLY A 215 2.38 -4.08 26.20
N ARG A 216 1.53 -3.09 25.85
CA ARG A 216 0.31 -3.30 25.08
C ARG A 216 0.66 -3.56 23.63
N ALA A 217 0.25 -4.72 23.12
CA ALA A 217 0.54 -5.10 21.74
C ALA A 217 0.04 -4.07 20.73
N VAL A 218 0.88 -3.79 19.73
CA VAL A 218 0.48 -3.06 18.53
C VAL A 218 0.02 -4.06 17.47
N THR A 219 -0.79 -3.60 16.53
CA THR A 219 -1.24 -4.43 15.40
C THR A 219 -1.15 -3.62 14.14
N VAL A 220 -0.30 -4.04 13.23
CA VAL A 220 -0.23 -3.56 11.85
C VAL A 220 -1.09 -4.45 10.97
N HIS A 221 -1.73 -3.85 9.98
CA HIS A 221 -2.56 -4.53 8.99
C HIS A 221 -2.02 -4.32 7.59
N LEU A 222 -1.93 -5.39 6.80
CA LEU A 222 -1.62 -5.36 5.37
C LEU A 222 -2.78 -5.98 4.59
N TYR A 223 -3.12 -5.39 3.44
CA TYR A 223 -4.33 -5.74 2.69
C TYR A 223 -4.07 -6.19 1.24
N PRO A 224 -3.38 -7.32 1.01
CA PRO A 224 -3.17 -7.83 -0.34
C PRO A 224 -4.51 -8.18 -1.00
N PHE A 225 -4.68 -7.78 -2.26
CA PHE A 225 -5.90 -8.00 -3.04
C PHE A 225 -5.82 -9.28 -3.88
N ALA A 226 -6.79 -10.18 -3.72
CA ALA A 226 -6.89 -11.41 -4.51
C ALA A 226 -8.00 -11.29 -5.56
N ASN A 227 -7.64 -11.35 -6.85
CA ASN A 227 -8.61 -11.43 -7.94
C ASN A 227 -9.11 -12.88 -8.14
N GLU A 228 -10.04 -13.07 -9.07
CA GLU A 228 -10.66 -14.35 -9.41
C GLU A 228 -9.70 -15.41 -10.00
N HIS A 229 -8.49 -15.00 -10.38
CA HIS A 229 -7.46 -15.88 -10.93
C HIS A 229 -6.45 -16.36 -9.87
N VAL A 230 -6.50 -15.83 -8.64
CA VAL A 230 -5.58 -16.23 -7.56
C VAL A 230 -6.09 -17.51 -6.90
N VAL A 231 -5.38 -18.62 -7.08
CA VAL A 231 -5.74 -19.92 -6.47
C VAL A 231 -5.03 -20.12 -5.13
N SER A 232 -3.81 -19.63 -5.03
CA SER A 232 -3.03 -19.63 -3.79
C SER A 232 -2.16 -18.39 -3.75
N ILE A 233 -1.85 -17.96 -2.54
CA ILE A 233 -0.90 -16.89 -2.29
C ILE A 233 0.33 -17.43 -1.56
N LYS A 234 1.48 -16.85 -1.86
CA LYS A 234 2.72 -17.02 -1.11
C LYS A 234 3.05 -15.69 -0.46
N GLN A 235 2.95 -15.64 0.86
CA GLN A 235 3.46 -14.49 1.62
C GLN A 235 4.98 -14.65 1.80
N SER A 236 5.71 -13.56 1.63
CA SER A 236 7.14 -13.48 1.88
C SER A 236 7.41 -12.28 2.77
N ASN A 237 8.19 -12.48 3.82
CA ASN A 237 8.59 -11.42 4.72
C ASN A 237 10.06 -11.50 5.10
N PHE A 238 10.64 -10.32 5.33
CA PHE A 238 12.02 -10.10 5.72
C PHE A 238 12.09 -9.28 7.00
N ASP A 239 13.04 -9.66 7.85
CA ASP A 239 13.37 -8.98 9.10
C ASP A 239 12.20 -8.79 10.08
N ILE A 240 11.14 -9.59 9.99
CA ILE A 240 10.08 -9.59 11.00
C ILE A 240 10.56 -10.37 12.21
N ASP A 241 10.91 -9.66 13.27
CA ASP A 241 11.37 -10.24 14.52
C ASP A 241 10.41 -11.30 15.09
N ASN A 242 10.98 -12.32 15.75
CA ASN A 242 10.23 -13.37 16.44
C ASN A 242 9.36 -12.87 17.62
N SER A 243 9.47 -11.59 17.96
CA SER A 243 8.61 -10.89 18.93
C SER A 243 7.23 -10.57 18.35
N ALA A 244 7.06 -10.62 17.02
CA ALA A 244 5.81 -10.44 16.31
C ALA A 244 5.13 -11.78 15.97
N LYS A 245 3.83 -11.71 15.67
CA LYS A 245 3.05 -12.83 15.13
C LYS A 245 2.29 -12.39 13.90
N LEU A 246 2.35 -13.18 12.84
CA LEU A 246 1.56 -13.00 11.64
C LEU A 246 0.30 -13.88 11.67
N THR A 247 -0.87 -13.27 11.52
CA THR A 247 -2.15 -13.98 11.45
C THR A 247 -3.03 -13.43 10.34
N ILE A 248 -3.56 -14.32 9.50
CA ILE A 248 -4.28 -13.97 8.27
C ILE A 248 -5.78 -14.17 8.47
N PHE A 249 -6.55 -13.13 8.17
CA PHE A 249 -8.00 -13.09 8.20
C PHE A 249 -8.55 -12.77 6.81
N SER A 250 -9.77 -13.22 6.55
CA SER A 250 -10.52 -12.87 5.34
C SER A 250 -12.01 -13.11 5.59
N VAL A 251 -12.82 -12.98 4.55
CA VAL A 251 -14.23 -13.41 4.59
C VAL A 251 -14.40 -14.92 4.81
N ALA A 252 -13.38 -15.74 4.51
CA ALA A 252 -13.39 -17.20 4.60
C ALA A 252 -12.39 -17.78 5.63
N LYS A 253 -11.46 -16.98 6.14
CA LYS A 253 -10.44 -17.38 7.13
C LYS A 253 -10.59 -16.58 8.41
N ASN A 254 -10.68 -17.29 9.55
CA ASN A 254 -10.79 -16.68 10.87
C ASN A 254 -9.51 -16.92 11.70
N GLY A 255 -8.37 -16.45 11.20
CA GLY A 255 -7.11 -16.47 11.93
C GLY A 255 -6.20 -17.64 11.58
N HIS A 256 -5.67 -17.65 10.36
CA HIS A 256 -4.64 -18.61 9.94
C HIS A 256 -3.25 -18.09 10.35
N SER A 257 -2.50 -18.87 11.12
CA SER A 257 -1.13 -18.49 11.53
C SER A 257 -0.16 -18.66 10.38
N ALA A 258 0.76 -17.71 10.22
CA ALA A 258 1.85 -17.79 9.23
C ALA A 258 3.20 -17.47 9.89
N PRO A 259 4.33 -17.97 9.35
CA PRO A 259 5.65 -17.73 9.91
C PRO A 259 6.10 -16.28 9.70
N VAL A 260 6.87 -15.79 10.67
CA VAL A 260 7.68 -14.57 10.60
C VAL A 260 9.15 -14.97 10.43
N SER A 261 9.96 -14.11 9.82
CA SER A 261 11.29 -14.48 9.35
C SER A 261 12.38 -14.52 10.41
N GLY A 262 12.26 -13.70 11.46
CA GLY A 262 13.38 -13.35 12.33
C GLY A 262 14.36 -12.38 11.67
N ASP A 263 15.40 -12.04 12.44
CA ASP A 263 16.39 -10.99 12.17
C ASP A 263 17.20 -11.23 10.88
N GLY A 264 17.07 -10.31 9.92
CA GLY A 264 17.78 -10.28 8.65
C GLY A 264 17.58 -11.51 7.76
N GLN A 265 16.52 -12.29 7.98
CA GLN A 265 16.22 -13.48 7.18
C GLN A 265 14.96 -13.28 6.35
N TRP A 266 14.84 -14.07 5.28
CA TRP A 266 13.59 -14.24 4.54
C TRP A 266 12.86 -15.50 5.01
N THR A 267 11.54 -15.42 5.13
CA THR A 267 10.68 -16.61 5.22
C THR A 267 9.49 -16.49 4.28
N SER A 268 8.83 -17.62 4.01
CA SER A 268 7.59 -17.61 3.24
C SER A 268 6.66 -18.76 3.62
N SER A 269 5.37 -18.60 3.30
CA SER A 269 4.39 -19.68 3.41
C SER A 269 3.33 -19.56 2.34
N VAL A 270 2.86 -20.70 1.83
CA VAL A 270 1.80 -20.77 0.84
C VAL A 270 0.45 -21.02 1.53
N LEU A 271 -0.57 -20.28 1.12
CA LEU A 271 -1.94 -20.43 1.59
C LEU A 271 -2.90 -20.52 0.41
N PRO A 272 -3.87 -21.45 0.41
CA PRO A 272 -4.91 -21.49 -0.60
C PRO A 272 -5.86 -20.30 -0.47
N ILE A 273 -6.32 -19.76 -1.59
CA ILE A 273 -7.41 -18.79 -1.66
C ILE A 273 -8.74 -19.52 -1.86
N ASN A 274 -9.71 -19.17 -1.05
CA ASN A 274 -11.08 -19.65 -1.17
C ASN A 274 -11.82 -18.79 -2.22
N PRO A 275 -12.66 -19.37 -3.09
CA PRO A 275 -13.45 -18.60 -4.04
C PRO A 275 -14.30 -17.47 -3.44
N LYS A 276 -14.71 -17.59 -2.16
CA LYS A 276 -15.41 -16.51 -1.43
C LYS A 276 -14.55 -15.25 -1.25
N GLU A 277 -13.23 -15.35 -1.39
CA GLU A 277 -12.25 -14.26 -1.22
C GLU A 277 -11.93 -13.53 -2.54
N TYR A 278 -12.43 -14.01 -3.69
CA TYR A 278 -12.19 -13.36 -4.98
C TYR A 278 -12.76 -11.95 -5.04
N GLY A 279 -11.96 -11.03 -5.58
CA GLY A 279 -12.30 -9.61 -5.70
C GLY A 279 -12.27 -8.86 -4.37
N LEU A 280 -11.60 -9.41 -3.35
CA LEU A 280 -11.52 -8.83 -2.01
C LEU A 280 -10.07 -8.81 -1.50
N SER A 281 -9.78 -7.86 -0.60
CA SER A 281 -8.55 -7.89 0.19
C SER A 281 -8.61 -8.91 1.33
N LEU A 282 -7.48 -9.54 1.62
CA LEU A 282 -7.24 -10.24 2.89
C LEU A 282 -6.79 -9.24 3.96
N ASP A 283 -6.75 -9.65 5.24
CA ASP A 283 -6.23 -8.85 6.36
C ASP A 283 -5.12 -9.63 7.06
N PHE A 284 -3.89 -9.24 6.75
CA PHE A 284 -2.67 -9.79 7.34
C PHE A 284 -2.32 -8.95 8.56
N ARG A 285 -2.44 -9.56 9.75
CA ARG A 285 -2.19 -8.88 11.03
C ARG A 285 -0.83 -9.25 11.57
N LEU A 286 0.03 -8.25 11.71
CA LEU A 286 1.30 -8.33 12.43
C LEU A 286 1.08 -7.77 13.83
N VAL A 287 1.06 -8.65 14.82
CA VAL A 287 0.88 -8.29 16.24
C VAL A 287 2.24 -8.35 16.93
N SER A 288 2.76 -7.21 17.38
CA SER A 288 4.04 -7.13 18.09
C SER A 288 3.87 -6.62 19.52
N LYS A 289 4.69 -7.12 20.43
CA LYS A 289 4.86 -6.62 21.81
C LYS A 289 6.26 -6.08 22.06
N ALA A 290 7.09 -5.96 21.03
CA ALA A 290 8.44 -5.45 21.16
C ALA A 290 8.43 -4.03 21.72
N THR A 291 9.31 -3.74 22.67
CA THR A 291 9.48 -2.39 23.23
C THR A 291 10.28 -1.46 22.33
N THR A 292 10.87 -2.00 21.28
CA THR A 292 11.57 -1.30 20.19
C THR A 292 10.77 -1.46 18.90
N PHE A 293 10.99 -0.54 17.96
CA PHE A 293 10.44 -0.68 16.61
C PHE A 293 11.19 -1.79 15.85
N ASN A 294 10.64 -2.20 14.72
CA ASN A 294 11.27 -3.12 13.78
C ASN A 294 10.86 -2.71 12.36
N ASP A 295 11.84 -2.49 11.50
CA ASP A 295 11.65 -2.17 10.09
C ASP A 295 11.67 -3.49 9.31
N VAL A 296 10.75 -3.66 8.36
CA VAL A 296 10.49 -4.96 7.73
C VAL A 296 10.11 -4.81 6.27
N VAL A 297 10.35 -5.87 5.48
CA VAL A 297 9.85 -5.99 4.10
C VAL A 297 8.77 -7.06 3.99
N PHE A 298 7.71 -6.79 3.22
CA PHE A 298 6.61 -7.72 3.02
C PHE A 298 6.05 -7.63 1.60
N TYR A 299 5.90 -8.79 0.96
CA TYR A 299 5.15 -8.90 -0.30
C TYR A 299 4.38 -10.22 -0.40
N VAL A 300 3.45 -10.29 -1.34
CA VAL A 300 2.65 -11.49 -1.61
C VAL A 300 2.63 -11.77 -3.11
N THR A 301 2.85 -13.02 -3.51
CA THR A 301 2.69 -13.47 -4.90
C THR A 301 1.59 -14.52 -5.03
N ASP A 302 1.06 -14.68 -6.24
CA ASP A 302 0.14 -15.77 -6.59
C ASP A 302 0.89 -17.07 -6.93
N GLN A 303 0.16 -18.08 -7.41
CA GLN A 303 0.71 -19.37 -7.84
C GLN A 303 1.68 -19.30 -9.03
N TYR A 304 1.76 -18.17 -9.73
CA TYR A 304 2.63 -17.94 -10.87
C TYR A 304 3.76 -16.95 -10.54
N ASP A 305 4.01 -16.70 -9.25
CA ASP A 305 4.96 -15.71 -8.75
C ASP A 305 4.64 -14.26 -9.21
N THR A 306 3.38 -13.99 -9.57
CA THR A 306 2.91 -12.63 -9.88
C THR A 306 2.54 -11.91 -8.59
N ALA A 307 3.07 -10.72 -8.35
CA ALA A 307 2.79 -9.99 -7.11
C ALA A 307 1.34 -9.48 -7.03
N LEU A 308 0.78 -9.55 -5.83
CA LEU A 308 -0.51 -8.99 -5.50
C LEU A 308 -0.33 -7.56 -5.02
N PRO A 309 -1.20 -6.62 -5.45
CA PRO A 309 -1.15 -5.25 -4.96
C PRO A 309 -1.74 -5.16 -3.54
N PHE A 310 -1.10 -4.34 -2.71
CA PHE A 310 -1.64 -3.85 -1.44
C PHE A 310 -2.18 -2.46 -1.67
N PHE A 311 -3.49 -2.28 -1.54
CA PHE A 311 -4.10 -0.96 -1.66
C PHE A 311 -4.16 -0.29 -0.28
N ALA A 312 -3.72 0.97 -0.21
CA ALA A 312 -3.81 1.79 1.01
C ALA A 312 -5.26 1.87 1.51
N VAL A 313 -6.24 1.96 0.60
CA VAL A 313 -7.64 1.66 0.92
C VAL A 313 -8.00 0.29 0.36
N PRO A 314 -8.27 -0.72 1.21
CA PRO A 314 -8.60 -2.06 0.73
C PRO A 314 -9.87 -2.04 -0.12
N LEU A 315 -9.79 -2.63 -1.31
CA LEU A 315 -10.93 -2.76 -2.21
C LEU A 315 -11.97 -3.71 -1.57
N GLY A 316 -13.22 -3.23 -1.45
CA GLY A 316 -14.27 -3.91 -0.69
C GLY A 316 -14.27 -3.61 0.82
N GLY A 317 -13.34 -2.77 1.30
CA GLY A 317 -13.16 -2.42 2.72
C GLY A 317 -12.39 -3.49 3.52
N PRO A 318 -12.04 -3.22 4.79
CA PRO A 318 -11.40 -4.22 5.65
C PRO A 318 -12.27 -5.49 5.75
N PRO A 319 -11.73 -6.67 5.43
CA PRO A 319 -12.53 -7.89 5.35
C PRO A 319 -13.11 -8.25 6.72
N ARG A 320 -14.36 -8.68 6.72
CA ARG A 320 -15.06 -9.23 7.90
C ARG A 320 -15.38 -10.70 7.65
N TYR A 321 -14.95 -11.58 8.55
CA TYR A 321 -15.26 -13.00 8.47
C TYR A 321 -16.77 -13.22 8.44
N LYS A 322 -17.25 -14.04 7.49
CA LYS A 322 -18.67 -14.40 7.38
C LYS A 322 -18.87 -15.77 8.00
N TYR A 323 -19.59 -15.82 9.11
CA TYR A 323 -19.97 -17.07 9.75
C TYR A 323 -20.93 -17.86 8.84
N ASP A 324 -20.59 -19.10 8.52
CA ASP A 324 -21.57 -20.08 8.01
C ASP A 324 -22.32 -20.65 9.21
N ILE A 325 -23.51 -20.09 9.51
CA ILE A 325 -24.40 -20.66 10.51
C ILE A 325 -25.28 -21.68 9.79
N ASP A 326 -24.89 -22.95 9.85
CA ASP A 326 -25.72 -24.05 9.37
C ASP A 326 -26.81 -24.31 10.43
N MET A 327 -27.95 -23.62 10.32
CA MET A 327 -29.10 -23.90 11.18
C MET A 327 -29.70 -25.25 10.78
N LYS A 328 -29.29 -26.32 11.47
CA LYS A 328 -30.04 -27.57 11.47
C LYS A 328 -31.42 -27.31 12.06
N VAL A 329 -32.40 -27.07 11.20
CA VAL A 329 -33.81 -27.09 11.58
C VAL A 329 -34.17 -28.53 11.93
N HIS A 330 -34.21 -28.85 13.21
CA HIS A 330 -34.89 -30.06 13.67
C HIS A 330 -36.38 -29.87 13.40
N ARG A 331 -36.90 -30.58 12.40
CA ARG A 331 -38.34 -30.83 12.23
C ARG A 331 -38.78 -31.93 13.17
#